data_AF-A0A545TPR8-F1
#
_entry.id   AF-A0A545TPR8-F1
#
_cell.length_a   1.000
_cell.length_b   1.000
_cell.length_c   1.000
_cell.angle_alpha   90.00
_cell.angle_beta   90.00
_cell.angle_gamma   90.00
#
_symmetry.space_group_name_H-M   'P 1'
#
loop_
_entity.id
_entity.type
_entity.pdbx_description
1 polymer ?
#
loop_
_entity_poly.entity_id
_entity_poly.type
_entity_poly.pdbx_seq_one_letter_code
_entity_poly.pdbx_strand_id
1 'polypeptide(L)'
;MDASDKSTANYGTAVILCGVFGVIGLHHFYLRNYLHGFVDLGLFVLFIVLLMEGRPGFAYMVLLADALHTIVVFYRLITEQARDGDGRLVKLK
;
A
#
# COMPACT_ATOMS: atom_id res chain seq x y z
N MET A 1 -23.65 15.45 3.94
CA MET A 1 -22.46 14.67 3.56
C MET A 1 -22.51 14.54 2.06
N ASP A 2 -21.73 15.35 1.36
CA ASP A 2 -21.71 15.38 -0.11
C ASP A 2 -21.14 14.07 -0.65
N ALA A 3 -21.68 13.59 -1.77
CA ALA A 3 -21.19 12.41 -2.48
C ALA A 3 -19.71 12.52 -2.92
N SER A 4 -19.11 13.72 -2.80
CA SER A 4 -17.73 14.03 -3.17
C SER A 4 -16.66 13.43 -2.24
N ASP A 5 -17.01 13.02 -1.02
CA ASP A 5 -16.03 12.54 -0.02
C ASP A 5 -15.73 11.02 -0.09
N LYS A 6 -16.45 10.27 -0.95
CA LYS A 6 -16.28 8.82 -1.07
C LYS A 6 -15.45 8.46 -2.30
N SER A 7 -14.50 7.55 -2.12
CA SER A 7 -13.70 7.02 -3.22
C SER A 7 -14.57 6.21 -4.18
N THR A 8 -14.21 6.23 -5.48
CA THR A 8 -14.81 5.36 -6.49
C THR A 8 -14.27 3.92 -6.42
N ALA A 9 -13.15 3.71 -5.72
CA ALA A 9 -12.54 2.41 -5.54
C ALA A 9 -13.45 1.46 -4.74
N ASN A 10 -13.44 0.17 -5.11
CA ASN A 10 -14.14 -0.85 -4.35
C ASN A 10 -13.35 -1.18 -3.07
N TYR A 11 -14.02 -1.07 -1.92
CA TYR A 11 -13.42 -1.38 -0.62
C TYR A 11 -12.84 -2.79 -0.53
N GLY A 12 -13.62 -3.80 -0.92
CA GLY A 12 -13.18 -5.20 -0.87
C GLY A 12 -11.96 -5.45 -1.76
N THR A 13 -11.95 -4.89 -2.97
CA THR A 13 -10.79 -4.95 -3.85
C THR A 13 -9.57 -4.27 -3.25
N ALA A 14 -9.73 -3.09 -2.63
CA ALA A 14 -8.64 -2.39 -1.97
C ALA A 14 -8.04 -3.20 -0.80
N VAL A 15 -8.90 -3.82 0.02
CA VAL A 15 -8.48 -4.69 1.13
C VAL A 15 -7.74 -5.93 0.61
N ILE A 16 -8.29 -6.63 -0.39
CA ILE A 16 -7.66 -7.84 -0.95
C ILE A 16 -6.31 -7.51 -1.60
N LEU A 17 -6.25 -6.43 -2.39
CA LEU A 17 -4.99 -5.99 -3.00
C LEU A 17 -3.94 -5.62 -1.95
N CYS A 18 -4.34 -4.95 -0.87
CA CYS A 18 -3.42 -4.61 0.22
C CYS A 18 -2.98 -5.87 0.99
N GLY A 19 -3.86 -6.84 1.20
CA GLY A 19 -3.51 -8.08 1.90
C GLY A 19 -2.58 -9.01 1.11
N VAL A 20 -2.77 -9.13 -0.20
CA VAL A 20 -1.98 -10.06 -1.05
C VAL A 20 -0.74 -9.37 -1.64
N PHE A 21 -0.87 -8.12 -2.05
CA PHE A 21 0.16 -7.37 -2.78
C PHE A 21 0.58 -6.09 -2.04
N GLY A 22 0.37 -6.03 -0.73
CA GLY A 22 0.67 -4.88 0.11
C GLY A 22 2.11 -4.40 -0.04
N VAL A 23 3.06 -5.31 0.21
CA VAL A 23 4.51 -5.06 0.14
C VAL A 23 5.00 -4.69 -1.27
N ILE A 24 4.27 -5.05 -2.33
CA ILE A 24 4.63 -4.63 -3.69
C ILE A 24 4.07 -3.24 -4.01
N GLY A 25 3.08 -2.77 -3.24
CA GLY A 25 2.45 -1.46 -3.42
C GLY A 25 1.29 -1.42 -4.42
N LEU A 26 0.84 -2.56 -4.98
CA LEU A 26 -0.20 -2.57 -6.03
C LEU A 26 -1.52 -1.91 -5.58
N HIS A 27 -1.84 -2.03 -4.30
CA HIS A 27 -3.02 -1.41 -3.71
C HIS A 27 -3.00 0.13 -3.77
N HIS A 28 -1.83 0.76 -3.71
CA HIS A 28 -1.72 2.22 -3.86
C HIS A 28 -1.99 2.69 -5.29
N PHE A 29 -1.57 1.92 -6.29
CA PHE A 29 -1.92 2.20 -7.69
C PHE A 29 -3.42 2.08 -7.93
N TYR A 30 -4.06 1.05 -7.34
CA TYR A 30 -5.52 0.89 -7.40
C TYR A 30 -6.26 2.07 -6.75
N LEU A 31 -5.75 2.56 -5.61
CA LEU A 31 -6.26 3.73 -4.92
C LEU A 31 -5.79 5.06 -5.55
N ARG A 32 -5.14 5.05 -6.71
CA ARG A 32 -4.63 6.24 -7.41
C ARG A 32 -3.64 7.09 -6.58
N ASN A 33 -3.07 6.52 -5.52
CA ASN A 33 -2.00 7.14 -4.73
C ASN A 33 -0.64 6.69 -5.29
N TYR A 34 -0.30 7.19 -6.48
CA TYR A 34 0.88 6.75 -7.23
C TYR A 34 2.19 6.96 -6.48
N LEU A 35 2.30 8.02 -5.65
CA LEU A 35 3.52 8.29 -4.88
C LEU A 35 3.85 7.13 -3.94
N HIS A 36 2.88 6.68 -3.14
CA HIS A 36 3.10 5.55 -2.23
C HIS A 36 3.32 4.25 -3.02
N GLY A 37 2.61 4.06 -4.14
CA GLY A 37 2.82 2.88 -5.00
C GLY A 37 4.24 2.78 -5.56
N PHE A 38 4.84 3.90 -6.00
CA PHE A 38 6.24 3.91 -6.45
C PHE A 38 7.23 3.75 -5.30
N VAL A 39 6.92 4.24 -4.10
CA VAL A 39 7.77 4.04 -2.91
C VAL A 39 7.82 2.55 -2.55
N ASP A 40 6.68 1.90 -2.38
CA ASP A 40 6.61 0.46 -2.06
C ASP A 40 7.27 -0.39 -3.16
N LEU A 41 6.96 -0.12 -4.44
CA LEU A 41 7.59 -0.83 -5.55
C LEU A 41 9.12 -0.63 -5.55
N GLY A 42 9.58 0.59 -5.24
CA GLY A 42 11.00 0.91 -5.13
C GLY A 42 11.68 0.18 -3.97
N LEU A 43 11.02 0.10 -2.80
CA LEU A 43 11.51 -0.67 -1.66
C LEU A 43 11.57 -2.17 -1.97
N PHE A 44 10.57 -2.71 -2.66
CA PHE A 44 10.57 -4.10 -3.11
C PHE A 44 11.70 -4.39 -4.12
N VAL A 45 11.93 -3.52 -5.11
CA VAL A 45 13.06 -3.66 -6.04
C VAL A 45 14.40 -3.56 -5.30
N LEU A 46 14.55 -2.62 -4.38
CA LEU A 46 15.74 -2.46 -3.56
C LEU A 46 16.00 -3.71 -2.71
N PHE A 47 14.96 -4.32 -2.14
CA PHE A 47 15.05 -5.58 -1.42
C PHE A 47 15.65 -6.69 -2.30
N ILE A 48 15.17 -6.86 -3.53
CA ILE A 48 15.70 -7.87 -4.47
C ILE A 48 17.15 -7.57 -4.83
N VAL A 49 17.50 -6.31 -5.13
CA VAL A 49 18.88 -5.91 -5.46
C VAL A 49 19.82 -6.22 -4.29
N LEU A 50 19.45 -5.87 -3.05
CA LEU A 50 20.27 -6.12 -1.86
C LEU A 50 20.45 -7.63 -1.58
N LEU A 51 19.45 -8.46 -1.88
CA LEU A 51 19.60 -9.91 -1.82
C LEU A 51 20.60 -10.42 -2.86
N MET A 52 20.52 -9.92 -4.09
CA MET A 52 21.44 -10.31 -5.16
C MET A 52 22.89 -9.88 -4.89
N GLU A 53 23.10 -8.75 -4.22
CA GLU A 53 24.41 -8.27 -3.78
C GLU A 53 24.98 -9.04 -2.56
N GLY A 54 24.24 -10.01 -2.00
CA GLY A 54 24.67 -10.76 -0.83
C GLY A 54 24.62 -9.96 0.47
N ARG A 55 23.74 -8.96 0.56
CA ARG A 55 23.54 -8.09 1.74
C ARG A 55 22.19 -8.37 2.43
N PRO A 56 21.92 -9.59 2.92
CA PRO A 56 20.60 -9.99 3.40
C PRO A 56 20.13 -9.18 4.61
N GLY A 57 21.04 -8.73 5.48
CA GLY A 57 20.68 -7.89 6.62
C GLY A 57 20.01 -6.57 6.22
N PHE A 58 20.58 -5.87 5.22
CA PHE A 58 19.97 -4.64 4.70
C PHE A 58 18.68 -4.92 3.94
N ALA A 59 18.63 -6.02 3.17
CA ALA A 59 17.43 -6.43 2.48
C ALA A 59 16.26 -6.63 3.46
N TYR A 60 16.46 -7.39 4.54
CA TYR A 60 15.40 -7.61 5.53
C TYR A 60 14.97 -6.35 6.28
N MET A 61 15.86 -5.39 6.51
CA MET A 61 15.48 -4.09 7.08
C MET A 61 14.56 -3.30 6.13
N VAL A 62 14.86 -3.30 4.82
CA VAL A 62 14.01 -2.67 3.80
C VAL A 62 12.65 -3.36 3.73
N LEU A 63 12.64 -4.69 3.67
CA LEU A 63 11.40 -5.48 3.65
C LEU A 63 10.55 -5.24 4.91
N LEU A 64 11.19 -5.13 6.08
CA LEU A 64 10.49 -4.86 7.34
C LEU A 64 9.85 -3.47 7.34
N ALA A 65 10.54 -2.45 6.84
CA ALA A 65 9.99 -1.10 6.75
C ALA A 65 8.74 -1.05 5.85
N ASP A 66 8.81 -1.71 4.70
CA ASP A 66 7.68 -1.84 3.76
C ASP A 66 6.52 -2.65 4.36
N ALA A 67 6.81 -3.77 5.00
CA ALA A 67 5.81 -4.58 5.69
C ALA A 67 5.10 -3.78 6.82
N LEU A 68 5.84 -2.98 7.59
CA LEU A 68 5.25 -2.10 8.62
C LEU A 68 4.35 -1.03 8.00
N HIS A 69 4.81 -0.39 6.92
CA HIS A 69 3.99 0.56 6.17
C HIS A 69 2.68 -0.11 5.70
N THR A 70 2.79 -1.27 5.06
CA THR A 70 1.66 -2.08 4.60
C THR A 70 0.70 -2.40 5.73
N ILE A 71 1.17 -2.83 6.91
CA ILE A 71 0.32 -3.13 8.06
C ILE A 71 -0.45 -1.89 8.52
N VAL A 72 0.20 -0.72 8.57
CA VAL A 72 -0.45 0.54 8.97
C VAL A 72 -1.53 0.93 7.96
N VAL A 73 -1.27 0.81 6.66
CA VAL A 73 -2.26 1.10 5.60
C VAL A 73 -3.40 0.08 5.63
N PHE A 74 -3.10 -1.21 5.80
CA PHE A 74 -4.09 -2.27 5.92
C PHE A 74 -5.02 -2.04 7.11
N TYR A 75 -4.47 -1.68 8.27
CA TYR A 75 -5.25 -1.29 9.44
C TYR A 75 -6.18 -0.11 9.13
N ARG A 76 -5.66 0.95 8.48
CA ARG A 76 -6.47 2.12 8.09
C ARG A 76 -7.56 1.77 7.06
N LEU A 77 -7.31 0.80 6.18
CA LEU A 77 -8.33 0.29 5.27
C LEU A 77 -9.44 -0.40 6.06
N ILE A 78 -9.10 -1.33 6.95
CA ILE A 78 -10.08 -2.06 7.77
C ILE A 78 -10.89 -1.12 8.70
N THR A 79 -10.28 -0.06 9.23
CA THR A 79 -10.98 0.94 10.04
C THR A 79 -11.70 2.01 9.21
N GLU A 80 -11.72 1.88 7.87
CA GLU A 80 -12.34 2.83 6.93
C GLU A 80 -11.82 4.28 7.04
N GLN A 81 -10.56 4.42 7.47
CA GLN A 81 -9.86 5.70 7.60
C GLN A 81 -8.91 5.97 6.43
N ALA A 82 -8.65 4.97 5.58
CA ALA A 82 -7.82 5.11 4.41
C ALA A 82 -8.45 6.05 3.38
N ARG A 83 -7.60 6.88 2.77
CA ARG A 83 -7.96 7.79 1.69
C ARG A 83 -7.26 7.39 0.39
N ASP A 84 -7.96 7.58 -0.72
CA ASP A 84 -7.39 7.43 -2.05
C ASP A 84 -6.48 8.62 -2.42
N GLY A 85 -5.88 8.59 -3.60
CA GLY A 85 -4.99 9.64 -4.09
C GLY A 85 -5.66 11.00 -4.30
N ASP A 86 -6.99 11.06 -4.39
CA ASP A 86 -7.76 12.30 -4.47
C ASP A 86 -8.21 12.77 -3.06
N GLY A 87 -7.80 12.07 -1.99
CA GLY A 87 -8.16 12.38 -0.61
C GLY A 87 -9.52 11.87 -0.16
N ARG A 88 -10.21 11.06 -0.97
CA ARG A 88 -11.56 10.54 -0.69
C ARG A 88 -11.49 9.27 0.14
N LEU A 89 -12.45 9.07 1.04
CA LEU A 89 -12.47 7.91 1.94
C LEU A 89 -12.86 6.62 1.21
N VAL A 90 -12.10 5.55 1.45
CA VAL A 90 -12.40 4.21 0.94
C VAL A 90 -13.23 3.48 1.99
N LYS A 91 -14.52 3.24 1.70
CA LYS A 91 -15.47 2.67 2.65
C LYS A 91 -16.32 1.57 2.03
N LEU A 92 -16.81 0.66 2.87
CA LEU A 92 -17.80 -0.32 2.45
C LEU A 92 -19.06 0.40 1.94
N LYS A 93 -19.57 -0.05 0.78
CA LYS A 93 -20.78 0.52 0.18
C LYS A 93 -22.03 -0.05 0.82
#